data_AF-A0A9W6FYA9-F1
#
_entry.id   AF-A0A9W6FYA9-F1
#
_cell.length_a   1.000
_cell.length_b   1.000
_cell.length_c   1.000
_cell.angle_alpha   90.00
_cell.angle_beta   90.00
_cell.angle_gamma   90.00
#
_symmetry.space_group_name_H-M   'P 1'
#
loop_
_entity.id
_entity.type
_entity.pdbx_description
1 polymer ?
#
loop_
_entity_poly.entity_id
_entity_poly.type
_entity_poly.pdbx_seq_one_letter_code
_entity_poly.pdbx_strand_id
1 'polypeptide(L)' 'MKNAKKALNEVELQREYPLADLAAGWFFRCEETSAGCYQVEGMDLWGRLVSVTGFDPEALLQRCVADAKMINSEIQVPG' A
#
# COMPACT_ATOMS: atom_id res chain seq x y z
N MET A 1 18.95 -3.56 23.43
CA MET A 1 17.65 -2.87 23.50
C MET A 1 16.81 -3.37 22.34
N LYS A 2 15.67 -4.01 22.62
CA LYS A 2 14.81 -4.60 21.58
C LYS A 2 13.91 -3.48 21.05
N ASN A 3 14.20 -2.94 19.86
CA ASN A 3 13.31 -1.99 19.20
C ASN A 3 12.00 -2.73 18.90
N ALA A 4 10.99 -2.54 19.74
CA ALA A 4 9.63 -2.89 19.36
C ALA A 4 9.33 -2.05 18.10
N LYS A 5 9.12 -2.71 16.95
CA LYS A 5 8.66 -2.04 15.74
C LYS A 5 7.33 -1.38 16.10
N LYS A 6 7.37 -0.06 16.30
CA LYS A 6 6.17 0.72 16.59
C LYS A 6 5.27 0.56 15.36
N ALA A 7 4.01 0.16 15.56
CA ALA A 7 3.03 0.24 14.50
C ALA A 7 3.09 1.65 13.91
N LEU A 8 3.06 1.76 12.58
CA LEU A 8 3.05 3.06 11.93
C LEU A 8 1.82 3.83 12.41
N ASN A 9 1.99 5.12 12.68
CA ASN A 9 0.87 5.96 13.06
C ASN A 9 -0.02 6.15 11.84
N GLU A 10 -1.28 5.77 11.96
CA GLU A 10 -2.28 5.91 10.90
C GLU A 10 -2.33 7.34 10.35
N VAL A 11 -2.22 8.35 11.20
CA VAL A 11 -2.23 9.77 10.78
C VAL A 11 -1.01 10.11 9.93
N GLU A 12 0.16 9.56 10.25
CA GLU A 12 1.38 9.77 9.45
C GLU A 12 1.26 9.03 8.12
N LEU A 13 0.76 7.79 8.16
CA LEU A 13 0.57 6.96 6.99
C LEU A 13 -0.43 7.58 6.02
N GLN A 14 -1.54 8.11 6.50
CA GLN A 14 -2.54 8.79 5.68
C GLN A 14 -2.02 10.09 5.07
N ARG A 15 -1.03 10.75 5.69
CA ARG A 15 -0.39 11.94 5.09
C ARG A 15 0.54 11.57 3.94
N GLU A 16 1.27 10.47 4.04
CA GLU A 16 2.20 9.99 3.01
C GLU A 16 1.49 9.17 1.91
N TYR A 17 0.43 8.47 2.29
CA TYR A 17 -0.40 7.58 1.47
C TYR A 17 -1.86 8.02 1.58
N PRO A 18 -2.26 9.09 0.86
CA PRO A 18 -3.57 9.73 1.04
C PRO A 18 -4.76 8.92 0.52
N LEU A 19 -4.53 7.87 -0.28
CA LEU A 19 -5.59 7.03 -0.82
C LEU A 19 -5.90 5.89 0.17
N ALA A 20 -6.91 6.10 1.02
CA ALA A 20 -7.39 5.10 1.98
C ALA A 20 -8.61 4.32 1.46
N ASP A 21 -9.10 3.36 2.25
CA ASP A 21 -10.35 2.61 2.02
C ASP A 21 -10.43 1.73 0.76
N LEU A 22 -9.33 1.55 0.04
CA LEU A 22 -9.27 0.67 -1.15
C LEU A 22 -9.02 -0.81 -0.79
N ALA A 23 -8.33 -1.03 0.33
CA ALA A 23 -8.14 -2.34 0.97
C ALA A 23 -8.04 -2.15 2.49
N ALA A 24 -8.64 -3.05 3.26
CA ALA A 24 -8.75 -2.90 4.71
C ALA A 24 -7.37 -2.81 5.39
N GLY A 25 -7.11 -1.69 6.07
CA GLY A 25 -5.86 -1.42 6.77
C GLY A 25 -4.69 -0.99 5.88
N TRP A 26 -4.93 -0.74 4.59
CA TRP A 26 -3.92 -0.30 3.62
C TRP A 26 -4.19 1.13 3.16
N PHE A 27 -3.09 1.84 2.92
CA PHE A 27 -3.06 3.22 2.44
C PHE A 27 -2.19 3.26 1.19
N PHE A 28 -2.60 4.02 0.18
CA PHE A 28 -1.95 4.05 -1.12
C PHE A 28 -1.52 5.47 -1.51
N ARG A 29 -0.53 5.56 -2.38
CA ARG A 29 -0.15 6.78 -3.10
C ARG A 29 0.15 6.45 -4.55
N CYS A 30 -0.16 7.38 -5.43
CA CYS A 30 0.17 7.32 -6.84
C CYS A 30 0.93 8.59 -7.20
N GLU A 31 2.12 8.45 -7.77
CA GLU A 31 2.96 9.56 -8.18
C GLU A 31 3.53 9.33 -9.59
N GLU A 32 3.68 10.40 -10.36
CA GLU A 32 4.36 10.37 -11.65
C GLU A 32 5.88 10.47 -11.41
N THR A 33 6.64 9.45 -11.82
CA THR A 33 8.09 9.36 -11.61
C THR A 33 8.90 9.87 -12.80
N SER A 34 8.32 9.83 -14.00
CA SER A 34 8.83 10.43 -15.22
C SER A 34 7.66 10.65 -16.19
N ALA A 35 7.88 11.38 -17.30
CA ALA A 35 6.80 11.75 -18.21
C ALA A 35 5.97 10.53 -18.67
N GLY A 36 4.72 10.45 -18.20
CA GLY A 36 3.78 9.36 -18.48
C GLY A 36 4.06 8.04 -17.75
N CYS A 37 5.02 7.99 -16.82
CA CYS A 37 5.32 6.82 -16.01
C CYS A 37 4.93 7.08 -14.54
N TYR A 38 4.16 6.17 -13.97
CA TYR A 38 3.60 6.27 -12.64
C TYR A 38 4.13 5.15 -11.75
N GLN A 39 4.24 5.45 -10.47
CA GLN A 39 4.49 4.50 -9.40
C GLN A 39 3.32 4.56 -8.44
N VAL A 40 2.72 3.39 -8.18
CA VAL A 40 1.71 3.22 -7.14
C VAL A 40 2.29 2.36 -6.04
N GLU A 41 2.20 2.87 -4.82
CA GLU A 41 2.63 2.15 -3.62
C GLU A 41 1.47 2.03 -2.65
N GLY A 42 1.42 0.90 -1.93
CA GLY A 42 0.50 0.65 -0.85
C GLY A 42 1.27 0.21 0.40
N MET A 43 0.95 0.79 1.55
CA MET A 43 1.53 0.44 2.84
C MET A 43 0.44 0.24 3.90
N ASP A 44 0.66 -0.68 4.81
CA ASP A 44 -0.23 -0.89 5.96
C ASP A 44 0.40 -0.48 7.29
N LEU A 45 -0.39 -0.54 8.37
CA LEU A 45 0.04 -0.19 9.73
C LEU A 45 1.14 -1.12 10.30
N TRP A 46 1.38 -2.26 9.66
CA TRP A 46 2.42 -3.23 10.03
C TRP A 46 3.72 -3.02 9.23
N GLY A 47 3.73 -2.07 8.28
CA GLY A 47 4.88 -1.73 7.44
C GLY A 47 5.10 -2.70 6.28
N ARG A 48 4.08 -3.47 5.87
CA ARG A 48 4.12 -4.24 4.61
C ARG A 48 3.94 -3.25 3.46
N LEU A 49 4.69 -3.46 2.37
CA LEU A 49 4.70 -2.58 1.21
C LEU A 49 4.39 -3.37 -0.07
N VAL A 50 3.50 -2.85 -0.90
CA VAL A 50 3.31 -3.25 -2.29
C VAL A 50 3.66 -2.07 -3.20
N SER A 51 4.27 -2.32 -4.34
CA SER A 51 4.67 -1.27 -5.29
C SER A 51 4.61 -1.79 -6.72
N VAL A 52 4.04 -0.98 -7.60
CA VAL A 52 3.90 -1.28 -9.03
C VAL A 52 4.17 -0.01 -9.85
N THR A 53 4.80 -0.18 -11.02
CA THR A 53 5.12 0.92 -11.93
C THR A 53 4.61 0.63 -13.34
N GLY A 54 4.32 1.68 -14.11
CA GLY A 54 3.81 1.56 -15.47
C GLY A 54 3.27 2.88 -16.02
N PHE A 55 2.44 2.82 -17.06
CA PHE A 55 2.02 4.01 -17.79
C PHE A 55 0.54 4.38 -17.61
N ASP A 56 -0.24 3.50 -16.96
CA ASP A 56 -1.66 3.72 -16.67
C ASP A 56 -1.86 3.76 -15.14
N PRO A 57 -2.05 4.94 -14.55
CA PRO A 57 -2.14 5.10 -13.10
C PRO A 57 -3.35 4.37 -12.50
N GLU A 58 -4.45 4.25 -13.24
CA GLU A 58 -5.66 3.58 -12.74
C GLU A 58 -5.48 2.07 -12.72
N ALA A 59 -4.96 1.50 -13.81
CA ALA A 59 -4.64 0.07 -13.88
C ALA A 59 -3.60 -0.33 -12.82
N LEU A 60 -2.59 0.52 -12.59
CA LEU A 60 -1.59 0.32 -11.54
C LEU A 60 -2.22 0.34 -10.15
N LEU A 61 -3.13 1.29 -9.87
CA LEU A 61 -3.82 1.35 -8.60
C LEU A 61 -4.64 0.09 -8.33
N GLN A 62 -5.42 -0.35 -9.32
CA GLN A 62 -6.19 -1.59 -9.21
C GLN A 62 -5.29 -2.80 -8.93
N ARG A 63 -4.14 -2.88 -9.61
CA ARG A 63 -3.18 -3.97 -9.39
C ARG A 63 -2.57 -3.92 -7.99
N CYS A 64 -2.12 -2.75 -7.56
CA CYS A 64 -1.53 -2.54 -6.24
C CYS A 64 -2.53 -2.93 -5.12
N VAL A 65 -3.79 -2.53 -5.27
CA VAL A 65 -4.88 -2.89 -4.35
C VAL A 65 -5.15 -4.40 -4.34
N ALA A 66 -5.09 -5.06 -5.50
CA ALA A 66 -5.24 -6.52 -5.56
C ALA A 66 -4.11 -7.23 -4.82
N ASP A 67 -2.86 -6.78 -4.99
CA ASP A 67 -1.70 -7.33 -4.30
C ASP A 67 -1.82 -7.15 -2.77
N ALA A 68 -2.24 -5.97 -2.31
CA ALA A 68 -2.54 -5.72 -0.89
C ALA A 68 -3.64 -6.64 -0.33
N LYS A 69 -4.71 -6.88 -1.11
CA LYS A 69 -5.80 -7.81 -0.71
C LYS A 69 -5.32 -9.25 -0.62
N MET A 70 -4.46 -9.71 -1.53
CA MET A 70 -3.86 -11.04 -1.46
C MET A 70 -3.06 -11.22 -0.17
N ILE A 71 -2.23 -10.23 0.18
CA ILE A 71 -1.44 -10.24 1.41
C ILE A 71 -2.34 -10.29 2.67
N ASN A 72 -3.51 -9.62 2.66
CA ASN A 72 -4.48 -9.75 3.75
C ASN A 72 -5.10 -11.16 3.82
N SER A 73 -5.39 -11.79 2.67
CA SER A 73 -5.98 -13.12 2.62
C SER A 73 -5.02 -14.23 3.07
N GLU A 74 -3.71 -14.09 2.82
CA GLU A 74 -2.69 -15.05 3.24
C GLU A 74 -2.51 -15.12 4.77
N ILE A 75 -2.95 -14.09 5.50
CA ILE A 75 -2.94 -14.10 6.98
C ILE A 75 -4.11 -14.92 7.55
N GLN A 76 -5.18 -15.16 6.79
CA GLN A 76 -6.26 -16.04 7.20
C GLN A 76 -5.92 -17.51 6.91
N VAL A 77 -5.03 -18.09 7.71
CA VAL A 77 -4.85 -19.55 7.73
C VAL A 77 -6.17 -20.17 8.23
N PRO A 78 -6.79 -21.10 7.49
CA PRO A 78 -7.93 -21.86 8.00
C PRO A 78 -7.46 -22.74 9.15
N GLY A 79 -8.13 -22.63 10.29
CA GLY A 79 -8.03 -23.59 11.38
C GLY A 79 -8.67 -24.92 11.02
#